data_AF-A0A9E2MHQ7-F1
#
_entry.id   AF-A0A9E2MHQ7-F1
#
_cell.length_a   1.000
_cell.length_b   1.000
_cell.length_c   1.000
_cell.angle_alpha   90.00
_cell.angle_beta   90.00
_cell.angle_gamma   90.00
#
_symmetry.space_group_name_H-M   'P 1'
#
loop_
_entity.id
_entity.type
_entity.pdbx_description
1 polymer ?
#
loop_
_entity_poly.entity_id
_entity_poly.type
_entity_poly.pdbx_seq_one_letter_code
_entity_poly.pdbx_strand_id
1 'polypeptide(L)'
;MKKPKKISEIAAPYKVEKERLNLYLPKSLVEELRARVPARERTQFIADVLERELRRIRLKAAIEASAGAWKDEDHPEMATGADIDRWIEEQRRIGTRDWSEEWNRND
;
A
#
# COMPACT_ATOMS: atom_id res chain seq x y z
N MET A 1 -7.30 -30.81 -8.20
CA MET A 1 -7.00 -29.85 -7.11
C MET A 1 -5.81 -28.98 -7.52
N LYS A 2 -6.02 -27.68 -7.74
CA LYS A 2 -4.92 -26.73 -7.99
C LYS A 2 -4.20 -26.49 -6.65
N LYS A 3 -2.88 -26.72 -6.62
CA LYS A 3 -2.06 -26.50 -5.42
C LYS A 3 -2.13 -25.03 -4.98
N PRO A 4 -2.09 -24.73 -3.66
CA PRO A 4 -2.09 -23.36 -3.19
C PRO A 4 -0.82 -22.63 -3.66
N LYS A 5 -0.99 -21.42 -4.20
CA LYS A 5 0.10 -20.55 -4.66
C LYS A 5 0.98 -20.17 -3.47
N LYS A 6 2.30 -20.13 -3.68
CA LYS A 6 3.26 -19.75 -2.64
C LYS A 6 3.04 -18.28 -2.29
N ILE A 7 3.16 -17.94 -1.00
CA ILE A 7 2.99 -16.56 -0.48
C ILE A 7 3.94 -15.57 -1.19
N SER A 8 5.08 -16.04 -1.71
CA SER A 8 6.02 -15.24 -2.52
C SER A 8 5.42 -14.73 -3.84
N GLU A 9 4.38 -15.37 -4.40
CA GLU A 9 3.70 -14.93 -5.63
C GLU A 9 2.67 -13.83 -5.38
N ILE A 10 2.24 -13.62 -4.14
CA ILE A 10 1.23 -12.61 -3.79
C ILE A 10 1.88 -11.20 -3.70
N ALA A 11 3.19 -11.13 -3.43
CA ALA A 11 3.91 -9.88 -3.20
C ALA A 11 4.40 -9.16 -4.47
N ALA A 12 4.41 -9.82 -5.63
CA ALA A 12 4.94 -9.25 -6.87
C ALA A 12 3.86 -9.19 -7.96
N PRO A 13 2.97 -8.18 -7.96
CA PRO A 13 1.86 -8.09 -8.91
C PRO A 13 2.27 -7.79 -10.36
N TYR A 14 3.58 -7.76 -10.68
CA TYR A 14 4.05 -7.45 -12.02
C TYR A 14 5.06 -8.48 -12.52
N LYS A 15 4.82 -8.94 -13.75
CA LYS A 15 5.83 -9.61 -14.58
C LYS A 15 7.02 -8.64 -14.69
N VAL A 16 8.16 -9.00 -14.09
CA VAL A 16 9.29 -8.08 -13.95
C VAL A 16 10.04 -7.97 -15.28
N GLU A 17 9.47 -7.22 -16.23
CA GLU A 17 10.23 -6.70 -17.36
C GLU A 17 11.31 -5.78 -16.80
N LYS A 18 12.57 -6.10 -17.12
CA LYS A 18 13.73 -5.37 -16.60
C LYS A 18 14.17 -4.35 -17.63
N GLU A 19 14.21 -3.09 -17.24
CA GLU A 19 14.76 -2.00 -18.05
C GLU A 19 16.17 -1.65 -17.57
N ARG A 20 17.09 -1.37 -18.51
CA ARG A 20 18.45 -0.96 -18.18
C ARG A 20 18.49 0.55 -17.95
N LEU A 21 18.93 0.94 -16.77
CA LEU A 21 19.13 2.35 -16.40
C LEU A 21 20.63 2.65 -16.28
N ASN A 22 21.14 3.60 -17.07
CA ASN A 22 22.54 4.05 -17.00
C ASN A 22 22.63 5.30 -16.11
N LEU A 23 23.19 5.17 -14.90
CA LEU A 23 23.34 6.26 -13.93
C LEU A 23 24.81 6.44 -13.53
N TYR A 24 25.20 7.69 -13.29
CA TYR A 24 26.45 8.01 -12.60
C TYR A 24 26.16 8.21 -11.12
N LEU A 25 26.87 7.47 -10.27
CA LEU A 25 26.79 7.59 -8.82
C LEU A 25 28.12 8.14 -8.28
N PRO A 26 28.10 8.90 -7.16
CA PRO A 26 29.33 9.34 -6.50
C PRO A 26 30.24 8.15 -6.18
N LYS A 27 31.54 8.30 -6.46
CA LYS A 27 32.52 7.22 -6.27
C LYS A 27 32.52 6.68 -4.85
N SER A 28 32.50 7.57 -3.86
CA SER A 28 32.47 7.20 -2.43
C SER A 28 31.26 6.32 -2.08
N LEU A 29 30.09 6.63 -2.64
CA LEU A 29 28.87 5.84 -2.42
C LEU A 29 28.97 4.45 -3.06
N VAL A 30 29.55 4.36 -4.26
CA VAL A 30 29.77 3.08 -4.94
C VAL A 30 30.78 2.22 -4.17
N GLU A 31 31.84 2.83 -3.63
CA GLU A 31 32.83 2.14 -2.80
C GLU A 31 32.21 1.60 -1.51
N GLU A 32 31.38 2.40 -0.83
CA GLU A 32 30.65 1.96 0.36
C GLU A 32 29.68 0.81 0.05
N LEU A 33 28.91 0.92 -1.04
CA LEU A 33 28.03 -0.15 -1.51
C LEU A 33 28.82 -1.44 -1.77
N ARG A 34 30.00 -1.32 -2.40
CA ARG A 34 30.85 -2.48 -2.71
C ARG A 34 31.44 -3.13 -1.46
N ALA A 35 31.75 -2.34 -0.44
CA ALA A 35 32.29 -2.82 0.83
C ALA A 35 31.23 -3.53 1.70
N ARG A 36 29.97 -3.10 1.62
CA ARG A 36 28.89 -3.62 2.48
C ARG A 36 27.97 -4.66 1.81
N VAL A 37 27.79 -4.59 0.49
CA VAL A 37 26.83 -5.44 -0.24
C VAL A 37 27.53 -6.36 -1.24
N PRO A 38 27.27 -7.68 -1.19
CA PRO A 38 27.84 -8.65 -2.14
C PRO A 38 27.52 -8.32 -3.60
N ALA A 39 28.46 -8.59 -4.52
CA ALA A 39 28.33 -8.20 -5.92
C ALA A 39 27.04 -8.68 -6.60
N ARG A 40 26.54 -9.87 -6.24
CA ARG A 40 25.33 -10.47 -6.83
C ARG A 40 24.02 -9.89 -6.26
N GLU A 41 24.09 -9.12 -5.18
CA GLU A 41 22.93 -8.58 -4.46
C GLU A 41 22.77 -7.06 -4.66
N ARG A 42 23.80 -6.36 -5.16
CA ARG A 42 23.79 -4.90 -5.32
C ARG A 42 22.63 -4.37 -6.15
N THR A 43 22.29 -5.04 -7.25
CA THR A 43 21.16 -4.62 -8.10
C THR A 43 19.84 -4.75 -7.35
N GLN A 44 19.65 -5.84 -6.59
CA GLN A 44 18.45 -6.03 -5.78
C GLN A 44 18.38 -4.98 -4.67
N PHE A 45 19.49 -4.75 -3.97
CA PHE A 45 19.59 -3.73 -2.93
C PHE A 45 19.22 -2.33 -3.46
N ILE A 46 19.75 -1.95 -4.62
CA ILE A 46 19.42 -0.66 -5.25
C ILE A 46 17.94 -0.60 -5.62
N ALA A 47 17.38 -1.67 -6.19
CA ALA A 47 15.97 -1.74 -6.55
C ALA A 47 15.06 -1.59 -5.33
N ASP A 48 15.36 -2.29 -4.23
CA ASP A 48 14.59 -2.24 -2.98
C ASP A 48 14.63 -0.84 -2.35
N VAL A 49 15.80 -0.20 -2.35
CA VAL A 49 15.96 1.17 -1.85
C VAL A 49 15.16 2.15 -2.72
N LEU A 50 15.28 2.06 -4.04
CA LEU A 50 14.52 2.92 -4.97
C LEU A 50 13.02 2.74 -4.81
N GLU A 51 12.54 1.50 -4.69
CA GLU A 51 11.12 1.23 -4.48
C GLU A 51 10.62 1.85 -3.17
N ARG A 52 11.37 1.68 -2.07
CA ARG A 52 11.01 2.26 -0.78
C ARG A 52 10.92 3.79 -0.85
N GLU A 53 11.91 4.45 -1.44
CA GLU A 53 11.91 5.92 -1.53
C GLU A 53 10.80 6.42 -2.46
N LEU A 54 10.52 5.73 -3.57
CA LEU A 54 9.39 6.08 -4.44
C LEU A 54 8.04 5.90 -3.75
N ARG A 55 7.87 4.84 -2.94
CA ARG A 55 6.67 4.67 -2.11
C ARG A 55 6.52 5.79 -1.10
N ARG A 56 7.61 6.21 -0.46
CA ARG A 56 7.62 7.35 0.49
C ARG A 56 7.21 8.65 -0.17
N ILE A 57 7.73 8.95 -1.37
CA ILE A 57 7.36 10.14 -2.15
C ILE A 57 5.86 10.11 -2.49
N ARG A 58 5.35 8.98 -2.99
CA ARG A 58 3.91 8.81 -3.29
C ARG A 58 3.04 8.99 -2.05
N LEU A 59 3.44 8.40 -0.92
CA LEU A 59 2.71 8.54 0.34
C LEU A 59 2.67 9.99 0.81
N LYS A 60 3.80 10.71 0.75
CA LYS A 60 3.86 12.12 1.10
C LYS A 60 2.88 12.95 0.27
N ALA A 61 2.89 12.75 -1.05
CA ALA A 61 1.96 13.44 -1.95
C ALA A 61 0.49 13.10 -1.62
N ALA A 62 0.19 11.84 -1.29
CA ALA A 62 -1.15 11.43 -0.90
C ALA A 62 -1.61 12.10 0.41
N ILE A 63 -0.75 12.19 1.41
CA ILE A 63 -1.04 12.87 2.69
C ILE A 63 -1.30 14.36 2.46
N GLU A 64 -0.48 15.02 1.64
CA GLU A 64 -0.67 16.43 1.29
C GLU A 64 -1.99 16.64 0.54
N ALA A 65 -2.33 15.76 -0.40
CA ALA A 65 -3.57 15.82 -1.16
C ALA A 65 -4.82 15.50 -0.32
N SER A 66 -4.70 14.67 0.71
CA SER A 66 -5.79 14.32 1.62
C SER A 66 -5.91 15.28 2.81
N ALA A 67 -5.08 16.32 2.90
CA ALA A 67 -5.18 17.32 3.95
C ALA A 67 -6.55 18.01 3.89
N GLY A 68 -7.31 17.93 4.98
CA GLY A 68 -8.68 18.47 5.04
C GLY A 68 -9.72 17.65 4.27
N ALA A 69 -9.38 16.43 3.83
CA ALA A 69 -10.36 15.48 3.27
C ALA A 69 -11.30 14.90 4.35
N TRP A 70 -11.00 15.11 5.62
CA TRP A 70 -11.83 14.75 6.77
C TRP A 70 -12.03 15.99 7.62
N LYS A 71 -13.28 16.44 7.74
CA LYS A 71 -13.65 17.59 8.57
C LYS A 71 -14.85 17.24 9.43
N ASP A 72 -14.94 17.86 10.60
CA ASP A 72 -16.05 17.59 11.53
C ASP A 72 -17.40 18.00 10.94
N GLU A 73 -17.43 19.05 10.11
CA GLU A 73 -18.67 19.47 9.42
C GLU A 73 -19.17 18.46 8.40
N ASP A 74 -18.28 17.64 7.84
CA ASP A 74 -18.62 16.60 6.87
C ASP A 74 -19.09 15.29 7.57
N HIS A 75 -18.88 15.17 8.88
CA HIS A 75 -19.15 13.97 9.69
C HIS A 75 -19.94 14.26 10.98
N PRO A 76 -21.16 14.81 10.90
CA PRO A 76 -21.98 15.10 12.08
C PRO A 76 -22.33 13.83 12.89
N GLU A 77 -22.37 12.66 12.24
CA GLU A 77 -22.56 11.36 12.89
C GLU A 77 -21.43 10.96 13.82
N MET A 78 -20.30 11.67 13.80
CA MET A 78 -19.16 11.47 14.69
C MET A 78 -18.86 12.67 15.59
N ALA A 79 -19.78 13.65 15.68
CA ALA A 79 -19.55 14.90 16.40
C ALA A 79 -19.36 14.72 17.92
N THR A 80 -19.98 13.71 18.53
CA THR A 80 -19.84 13.39 19.96
C THR A 80 -19.58 11.91 20.18
N GLY A 81 -19.08 11.55 21.36
CA GLY A 81 -18.90 10.14 21.73
C GLY A 81 -20.18 9.30 21.61
N ALA A 82 -21.34 9.88 21.98
CA ALA A 82 -22.63 9.21 21.84
C ALA A 82 -23.06 9.03 20.38
N ASP A 83 -22.71 9.98 19.50
CA ASP A 83 -22.98 9.88 18.06
C ASP A 83 -22.08 8.82 17.42
N ILE A 84 -20.80 8.77 17.82
CA ILE A 84 -19.86 7.71 17.42
C ILE A 84 -20.37 6.33 17.85
N ASP A 85 -20.81 6.17 19.10
CA ASP A 85 -21.32 4.89 19.61
C ASP A 85 -22.53 4.41 18.79
N ARG A 86 -23.46 5.33 18.50
CA ARG A 86 -24.64 5.06 17.67
C ARG A 86 -24.25 4.69 16.23
N TRP A 87 -23.29 5.41 15.65
CA TRP A 87 -22.78 5.12 14.32
C TRP A 87 -22.10 3.75 14.27
N ILE A 88 -21.27 3.40 15.26
CA ILE A 88 -20.63 2.08 15.36
C ILE A 88 -21.68 0.96 15.45
N GLU A 89 -22.72 1.14 16.26
CA GLU A 89 -23.81 0.16 16.39
C GLU A 89 -24.51 -0.06 15.05
N GLU A 90 -24.83 1.02 14.33
CA GLU A 90 -25.46 0.96 13.02
C GLU A 90 -24.55 0.28 11.98
N GLN A 91 -23.25 0.62 11.94
CA GLN A 91 -22.29 -0.04 11.04
C GLN A 91 -22.16 -1.53 11.33
N ARG A 92 -22.18 -1.94 12.60
CA ARG A 92 -22.15 -3.37 12.98
C ARG A 92 -23.40 -4.08 12.51
N ARG A 93 -24.58 -3.47 12.69
CA ARG A 93 -25.86 -4.00 12.23
C ARG A 93 -25.89 -4.19 10.72
N ILE A 94 -25.38 -3.22 9.96
CA ILE A 94 -25.20 -3.26 8.50
C ILE A 94 -24.23 -4.37 8.10
N GLY A 95 -23.10 -4.51 8.80
CA GLY A 95 -22.11 -5.56 8.53
C GLY A 95 -22.62 -6.98 8.79
N THR A 96 -23.56 -7.15 9.73
CA THR A 96 -24.24 -8.43 10.02
C THR A 96 -25.50 -8.67 9.19
N ARG A 97 -25.93 -7.69 8.39
CA ARG A 97 -27.12 -7.81 7.55
C ARG A 97 -26.84 -8.80 6.43
N ASP A 98 -27.78 -9.71 6.17
CA ASP A 98 -27.71 -10.57 5.00
C ASP A 98 -28.07 -9.74 3.76
N TRP A 99 -27.12 -9.65 2.83
CA TRP A 99 -27.25 -8.92 1.59
C TRP A 99 -27.69 -9.81 0.41
N SER A 100 -27.97 -11.10 0.68
CA SER A 100 -28.29 -12.09 -0.35
C SER A 100 -29.50 -11.72 -1.21
N GLU A 101 -30.53 -11.08 -0.65
CA GLU A 101 -31.73 -10.65 -1.37
C GLU A 101 -31.51 -9.39 -2.24
N GLU A 102 -30.55 -8.54 -1.87
CA GLU A 102 -30.30 -7.24 -2.51
C GLU A 102 -29.31 -7.36 -3.68
N TRP A 103 -28.33 -8.24 -3.55
CA TRP A 103 -27.48 -8.67 -4.66
C TRP A 103 -28.11 -9.88 -5.35
N ASN A 104 -29.25 -9.68 -6.01
CA ASN A 104 -29.90 -10.68 -6.85
C ASN A 104 -28.97 -11.11 -8.00
N ARG A 105 -27.96 -11.92 -7.70
CA ARG A 105 -27.14 -12.64 -8.67
C ARG A 105 -28.01 -13.79 -9.18
N ASN A 106 -28.85 -13.47 -10.15
CA ASN A 106 -29.33 -14.48 -11.08
C ASN A 106 -28.09 -15.00 -11.83
N ASP A 107 -27.61 -16.17 -11.41
CA ASP A 107 -26.67 -17.00 -12.16
C ASP A 107 -27.34 -17.56 -13.45
#